data_AF-A0A377ZTG7-F1
#
_entry.id   AF-A0A377ZTG7-F1
#
_cell.length_a   1.000
_cell.length_b   1.000
_cell.length_c   1.000
_cell.angle_alpha   90.00
_cell.angle_beta   90.00
_cell.angle_gamma   90.00
#
_symmetry.space_group_name_H-M   'P 1'
#
loop_
_entity.id
_entity.type
_entity.pdbx_description
1 polymer ?
#
loop_
_entity_poly.entity_id
_entity_poly.type
_entity_poly.pdbx_seq_one_letter_code
_entity_poly.pdbx_strand_id
1 'polypeptide(L)'
;MHGLGNDFMVVDAVTQNVFFSPELIRRLADRHLGVGFDQLLVVEPPYDPDLDFHYRIFNADGSEVSQCGNGARCFARFVRLKGLTNKRDIRREYGQRAYGIKA
;
A
#
# COMPACT_ATOMS: atom_id res chain seq x y z
N MET A 1 10.20 -1.22 -2.22
CA MET A 1 10.68 -0.49 -1.01
C MET A 1 11.00 -1.50 0.07
N HIS A 2 11.85 -1.19 1.05
CA HIS A 2 12.13 -2.11 2.15
C HIS A 2 11.86 -1.42 3.50
N GLY A 3 11.32 -2.18 4.46
CA GLY A 3 11.03 -1.68 5.81
C GLY A 3 11.28 -2.76 6.86
N LEU A 4 12.27 -2.56 7.73
CA LEU A 4 12.66 -3.49 8.81
C LEU A 4 12.82 -4.96 8.37
N GLY A 5 13.41 -5.19 7.19
CA GLY A 5 13.68 -6.54 6.69
C GLY A 5 12.61 -7.11 5.74
N ASN A 6 11.42 -6.51 5.65
CA ASN A 6 10.40 -6.90 4.68
C ASN A 6 10.56 -6.09 3.38
N ASP A 7 10.47 -6.76 2.22
CA ASP A 7 10.38 -6.10 0.92
C ASP A 7 8.92 -5.92 0.46
N PHE A 8 8.61 -4.69 0.05
CA PHE A 8 7.29 -4.29 -0.43
C PHE A 8 7.34 -3.96 -1.91
N MET A 9 6.47 -4.62 -2.68
CA MET A 9 5.98 -4.08 -3.94
C MET A 9 4.93 -3.01 -3.61
N VAL A 10 5.06 -1.81 -4.16
CA VAL A 10 4.13 -0.70 -3.86
C VAL A 10 3.53 -0.18 -5.17
N VAL A 11 2.21 -0.13 -5.23
CA VAL A 11 1.46 0.21 -6.45
C VAL A 11 0.58 1.44 -6.20
N ASP A 12 0.61 2.35 -7.16
CA ASP A 12 -0.32 3.47 -7.27
C ASP A 12 -1.56 3.03 -8.04
N ALA A 13 -2.64 2.76 -7.32
CA ALA A 13 -3.98 2.53 -7.86
C ALA A 13 -4.88 3.78 -7.70
N VAL A 14 -4.30 4.94 -7.37
CA VAL A 14 -4.99 6.24 -7.38
C VAL A 14 -5.05 6.77 -8.81
N THR A 15 -3.93 6.71 -9.53
CA THR A 15 -3.82 7.20 -10.91
C THR A 15 -3.98 6.11 -11.96
N GLN A 16 -3.94 4.83 -11.54
CA GLN A 16 -4.01 3.68 -12.42
C GLN A 16 -5.21 2.80 -12.07
N ASN A 17 -5.97 2.40 -13.07
CA ASN A 17 -7.06 1.45 -12.88
C ASN A 17 -6.50 0.02 -12.96
N VAL A 18 -6.19 -0.57 -11.80
CA VAL A 18 -5.64 -1.92 -11.68
C VAL A 18 -6.41 -2.72 -10.64
N PHE A 19 -6.72 -3.97 -10.98
CA PHE A 19 -7.34 -4.92 -10.07
C PHE A 19 -6.37 -6.05 -9.75
N PHE A 20 -6.21 -6.35 -8.46
CA PHE A 20 -5.34 -7.42 -7.97
C PHE A 20 -6.17 -8.60 -7.48
N SER A 21 -6.30 -9.64 -8.31
CA SER A 21 -6.82 -10.93 -7.85
C SER A 21 -5.76 -11.69 -7.05
N PRO A 22 -6.15 -12.60 -6.14
CA PRO A 22 -5.18 -13.41 -5.38
C PRO A 22 -4.21 -14.18 -6.30
N GLU A 23 -4.67 -14.65 -7.46
CA GLU A 23 -3.86 -15.37 -8.45
C GLU A 23 -2.81 -14.46 -9.08
N LEU A 24 -3.20 -13.22 -9.40
CA LEU A 24 -2.26 -12.23 -9.92
C LEU A 24 -1.21 -11.86 -8.88
N ILE A 25 -1.63 -11.66 -7.62
CA ILE A 25 -0.72 -11.36 -6.52
C ILE A 25 0.31 -12.49 -6.36
N ARG A 26 -0.13 -13.74 -6.29
CA ARG A 26 0.76 -14.92 -6.21
C ARG A 26 1.74 -14.98 -7.37
N ARG A 27 1.28 -14.70 -8.59
CA ARG A 27 2.14 -14.69 -9.79
C ARG A 27 3.19 -13.58 -9.74
N LEU A 28 2.82 -12.40 -9.26
CA LEU A 28 3.75 -11.28 -9.10
C LEU A 28 4.73 -11.48 -7.95
N ALA A 29 4.31 -12.21 -6.90
CA ALA A 29 5.12 -12.50 -5.72
C ALA A 29 6.23 -13.54 -5.99
N ASP A 30 6.10 -14.34 -7.05
CA ASP A 30 7.14 -15.28 -7.47
C ASP A 30 8.47 -14.54 -7.75
N ARG A 31 9.54 -14.93 -7.05
CA ARG A 31 10.85 -14.26 -7.12
C ARG A 31 11.65 -14.61 -8.40
N HIS A 32 11.22 -15.62 -9.16
CA HIS A 32 11.88 -16.05 -10.39
C HIS A 32 11.11 -15.62 -11.65
N LEU A 33 9.77 -15.66 -11.58
CA LEU A 33 8.88 -15.39 -12.71
C LEU A 33 8.17 -14.03 -12.62
N GLY A 34 8.08 -13.48 -11.41
CA GLY A 34 7.41 -12.23 -11.11
C GLY A 34 8.37 -11.13 -10.68
N VAL A 35 7.85 -10.20 -9.89
CA VAL A 35 8.63 -9.11 -9.28
C VAL A 35 9.40 -9.62 -8.07
N GLY A 36 8.76 -10.49 -7.27
CA GLY A 36 9.29 -10.94 -5.99
C GLY A 36 9.07 -9.92 -4.87
N PHE A 37 8.29 -10.29 -3.84
CA PHE A 37 8.07 -9.46 -2.65
C PHE A 37 7.51 -10.30 -1.50
N ASP A 38 7.70 -9.84 -0.27
CA ASP A 38 7.03 -10.39 0.92
C ASP A 38 5.58 -9.90 0.99
N GLN A 39 5.37 -8.59 0.71
CA GLN A 39 4.05 -7.98 0.75
C GLN A 39 3.82 -6.99 -0.41
N LEU A 40 2.59 -6.96 -0.91
CA LEU A 40 2.10 -5.96 -1.86
C LEU A 40 1.34 -4.87 -1.10
N LEU A 41 1.74 -3.61 -1.26
CA LEU A 41 1.01 -2.44 -0.75
C LEU A 41 0.35 -1.72 -1.93
N VAL A 42 -0.98 -1.66 -1.92
CA VAL A 42 -1.76 -0.96 -2.95
C VAL A 42 -2.31 0.33 -2.36
N VAL A 43 -2.00 1.47 -2.97
CA VAL A 43 -2.54 2.78 -2.58
C VAL A 43 -3.72 3.10 -3.47
N GLU A 44 -4.88 3.32 -2.86
CA GLU A 44 -6.17 3.53 -3.52
C GLU A 44 -6.73 4.91 -3.17
N PRO A 45 -7.67 5.44 -3.98
CA PRO A 45 -8.47 6.60 -3.59
C PRO A 45 -9.20 6.34 -2.26
N PRO A 46 -9.46 7.38 -1.45
CA PRO A 46 -10.15 7.20 -0.20
C PRO A 46 -11.63 6.80 -0.44
N TYR A 47 -12.16 5.91 0.41
CA TYR A 47 -13.60 5.59 0.43
C TYR A 47 -14.43 6.63 1.21
N ASP A 48 -13.77 7.37 2.11
CA ASP A 48 -14.35 8.45 2.92
C ASP A 48 -13.76 9.81 2.47
N PRO A 49 -14.59 10.82 2.14
CA PRO A 49 -14.12 12.13 1.70
C PRO A 49 -13.25 12.89 2.71
N ASP A 50 -13.27 12.53 4.00
CA ASP A 50 -12.42 13.12 5.03
C ASP A 50 -11.00 12.53 5.06
N LEU A 51 -10.75 11.44 4.33
CA LEU A 51 -9.46 10.79 4.21
C LEU A 51 -8.73 11.22 2.94
N ASP A 52 -7.40 11.15 2.97
CA ASP A 52 -6.56 11.46 1.82
C ASP A 52 -6.37 10.25 0.91
N PHE A 53 -6.22 9.05 1.49
CA PHE A 53 -6.01 7.80 0.77
C PHE A 53 -6.59 6.61 1.55
N HIS A 54 -6.89 5.54 0.81
CA HIS A 54 -7.02 4.20 1.36
C HIS A 54 -5.79 3.38 0.93
N TYR A 55 -5.38 2.39 1.72
CA TYR A 55 -4.38 1.45 1.26
C TYR A 55 -4.58 0.07 1.87
N ARG A 56 -4.23 -0.93 1.07
CA ARG A 56 -4.39 -2.35 1.37
C ARG A 56 -3.04 -3.04 1.33
N ILE A 57 -2.86 -4.07 2.14
CA ILE A 57 -1.65 -4.88 2.15
C ILE A 57 -2.04 -6.33 1.91
N PHE A 58 -1.36 -6.96 0.96
CA PHE A 58 -1.51 -8.38 0.67
C PHE A 58 -0.20 -9.11 0.93
N ASN A 59 -0.29 -10.33 1.46
CA ASN A 59 0.84 -11.23 1.50
C ASN A 59 1.10 -11.84 0.11
N ALA A 60 2.27 -12.47 -0.05
CA ALA A 60 2.65 -13.19 -1.26
C ALA A 60 1.65 -14.28 -1.70
N ASP A 61 0.85 -14.84 -0.78
CA ASP A 61 -0.18 -15.84 -1.08
C ASP A 61 -1.50 -15.24 -1.64
N GLY A 62 -1.61 -13.91 -1.68
CA GLY A 62 -2.79 -13.17 -2.12
C GLY A 62 -3.80 -12.88 -1.01
N SER A 63 -3.55 -13.30 0.23
CA SER A 63 -4.40 -12.94 1.37
C SER A 63 -4.19 -11.48 1.78
N GLU A 64 -5.28 -10.79 2.08
CA GLU A 64 -5.23 -9.44 2.62
C GLU A 64 -4.93 -9.48 4.12
N VAL A 65 -4.06 -8.60 4.57
CA VAL A 65 -3.69 -8.48 5.98
C VAL A 65 -3.97 -7.09 6.51
N SER A 66 -4.30 -7.04 7.81
CA SER A 66 -4.46 -5.78 8.51
C SER A 66 -3.13 -5.03 8.57
N GLN A 67 -3.26 -3.71 8.51
CA GLN A 67 -2.13 -2.79 8.35
C GLN A 67 -1.10 -2.97 9.48
N CYS A 68 0.17 -3.22 9.12
CA CYS A 68 1.29 -3.20 10.05
C CYS A 68 1.94 -1.80 10.08
N GLY A 69 2.62 -1.44 11.18
CA GLY A 69 3.31 -0.14 11.29
C GLY A 69 4.40 0.10 10.23
N ASN A 70 4.92 -0.97 9.60
CA ASN A 70 5.92 -0.87 8.53
C ASN A 70 5.31 -0.44 7.20
N GLY A 71 4.14 -1.00 6.86
CA GLY A 71 3.39 -0.63 5.67
C GLY A 71 3.02 0.86 5.68
N ALA A 72 2.58 1.38 6.83
CA ALA A 72 2.23 2.80 6.98
C ALA A 72 3.40 3.74 6.63
N ARG A 73 4.64 3.41 7.04
CA ARG A 73 5.83 4.23 6.70
C ARG A 73 6.17 4.16 5.21
N CYS A 74 6.04 2.98 4.60
CA CYS A 74 6.27 2.81 3.16
C CYS A 74 5.22 3.58 2.35
N PHE A 75 3.95 3.50 2.75
CA PHE A 75 2.85 4.27 2.18
C PHE A 75 3.12 5.78 2.22
N ALA A 76 3.42 6.32 3.40
CA ALA A 76 3.61 7.77 3.59
C ALA A 76 4.75 8.30 2.70
N ARG A 77 5.86 7.56 2.64
CA ARG A 77 6.99 7.88 1.75
C ARG A 77 6.60 7.76 0.27
N PHE A 78 5.84 6.73 -0.11
CA PHE A 78 5.43 6.48 -1.50
C PHE A 78 4.60 7.63 -2.07
N VAL A 79 3.53 8.04 -1.37
CA VAL A 79 2.61 9.06 -1.86
C VAL A 79 3.28 10.43 -1.99
N ARG A 80 4.26 10.72 -1.13
CA ARG A 80 5.13 11.90 -1.27
C ARG A 80 6.03 11.79 -2.50
N LEU A 81 6.74 10.68 -2.67
CA LEU A 81 7.66 10.48 -3.80
C LEU A 81 6.95 10.50 -5.15
N LYS A 82 5.71 10.01 -5.20
CA LYS A 82 4.88 10.02 -6.40
C LYS A 82 4.14 11.35 -6.64
N GLY A 83 4.28 12.32 -5.73
CA GLY A 83 3.61 13.61 -5.85
C GLY A 83 2.08 13.52 -5.75
N LEU A 84 1.55 12.44 -5.17
CA LEU A 84 0.11 12.23 -4.99
C LEU A 84 -0.46 13.17 -3.92
N THR A 85 0.39 13.70 -3.04
CA THR A 85 0.02 14.72 -2.05
C THR A 85 1.20 15.62 -1.70
N ASN A 86 0.88 16.87 -1.35
CA ASN A 86 1.82 17.84 -0.78
C ASN A 86 1.60 18.05 0.74
N LYS A 87 0.61 17.38 1.33
CA LYS A 87 0.27 17.51 2.76
C LYS A 87 1.41 17.00 3.64
N ARG A 88 1.59 17.60 4.81
CA ARG A 88 2.57 17.14 5.82
C ARG A 88 2.02 16.00 6.68
N ASP A 89 0.75 16.12 7.04
CA ASP A 89 -0.01 15.10 7.76
C ASP A 89 -1.01 14.48 6.79
N ILE A 90 -0.97 13.16 6.65
CA ILE A 90 -1.80 12.39 5.73
C ILE A 90 -2.83 11.61 6.56
N ARG A 91 -4.11 11.90 6.32
CA ARG A 91 -5.23 11.18 6.93
C ARG A 91 -5.51 9.91 6.14
N ARG A 92 -5.47 8.77 6.82
CA ARG A 92 -5.77 7.46 6.24
C ARG A 92 -6.63 6.64 7.20
N GLU A 93 -7.22 5.57 6.69
CA GLU A 93 -7.98 4.62 7.51
C GLU A 93 -7.06 3.64 8.25
N TYR A 94 -7.40 3.32 9.51
CA TYR A 94 -6.84 2.21 10.28
C TYR A 94 -7.97 1.52 11.07
N GLY A 95 -8.38 0.33 10.63
CA GLY A 95 -9.60 -0.28 11.16
C GLY A 95 -10.80 0.65 10.90
N GLN A 96 -11.65 0.90 11.90
CA GLN A 96 -12.83 1.78 11.77
C GLN A 96 -12.56 3.26 12.09
N ARG A 97 -11.29 3.72 12.10
CA ARG A 97 -10.95 5.10 12.51
C ARG A 97 -9.91 5.73 11.59
N ALA A 98 -10.00 7.05 11.45
CA ALA A 98 -9.01 7.88 10.77
C ALA A 98 -7.78 8.09 11.65
N TYR A 99 -6.58 7.95 11.09
CA TYR A 99 -5.31 8.27 11.75
C TYR A 99 -4.40 9.08 10.82
N GLY A 100 -3.74 10.09 11.40
CA GLY A 100 -2.70 10.87 10.73
C GLY A 100 -1.36 10.13 10.69
N ILE A 101 -0.62 10.29 9.60
CA ILE A 101 0.78 9.90 9.50
C ILE A 101 1.58 11.04 8.87
N LYS A 102 2.73 11.36 9.48
CA LYS A 102 3.68 12.31 8.91
C LYS A 102 4.45 11.62 7.78
N ALA A 103 4.38 12.20 6.59
CA ALA A 103 5.11 11.71 5.43
C ALA A 103 6.53 12.28 5.30
#